data_AF-B7FLN8-F1
#
_entry.id   AF-B7FLN8-F1
#
_cell.length_a   1.000
_cell.length_b   1.000
_cell.length_c   1.000
_cell.angle_alpha   90.00
_cell.angle_beta   90.00
_cell.angle_gamma   90.00
#
_symmetry.space_group_name_H-M   'P 1'
#
loop_
_entity.id
_entity.type
_entity.pdbx_description
1 polymer ?
#
loop_
_entity_poly.entity_id
_entity_poly.type
_entity_poly.pdbx_seq_one_letter_code
_entity_poly.pdbx_strand_id
1 'polypeptide(L)'
;MGSIPDPGELTELTQPSFDDFQRQTSLMTSCTLLWKELSDHFSSLEQDLLNKSEALNRKIRSLDNQTNESLNLLRHRESTLDDALQIALRDIDNRTEAALAALSRVREDVEDGDGEVDNGEGLMLKLKSFCLKMDALGFWGFVMGKKKELEGLRAEMPEALGECIDPAKFVLEAISEVFPVDKRGDKSGNDLGWACMLVLESLVPVMVDPVLKSRMLVTPTVKKLAKDVAEKWKVSLEERGGVENVKTPDVHTFLQHLVTFGIVDSNDLGLYRKLVIASAWRKHMPKLALSLGLTDQMADMVQELISKGQQLDAVHFTFEVGLVDKFPPVPLLKSYLKDAKKVAASILEDPNN
;
A
#
# COMPACT_ATOMS: atom_id res chain seq x y z
N MET A 1 45.64 -18.85 113.59
CA MET A 1 45.93 -17.49 113.09
C MET A 1 45.55 -17.44 111.62
N GLY A 2 44.67 -16.52 111.24
CA GLY A 2 44.27 -16.28 109.84
C GLY A 2 42.76 -16.37 109.63
N SER A 3 42.08 -15.24 109.85
CA SER A 3 40.62 -15.06 109.75
C SER A 3 40.08 -15.15 108.31
N ILE A 4 38.89 -15.75 108.21
CA ILE A 4 37.71 -15.43 107.37
C ILE A 4 37.95 -14.46 106.20
N PRO A 5 37.66 -14.87 104.95
CA PRO A 5 37.35 -13.93 103.87
C PRO A 5 35.91 -13.44 104.00
N ASP A 6 35.79 -12.11 103.96
CA ASP A 6 34.59 -11.27 103.99
C ASP A 6 33.62 -11.58 102.82
N PRO A 7 32.32 -11.83 103.06
CA PRO A 7 31.33 -12.01 102.01
C PRO A 7 30.77 -10.64 101.61
N GLY A 8 31.50 -9.90 100.79
CA GLY A 8 31.15 -8.50 100.56
C GLY A 8 31.74 -7.88 99.31
N GLU A 9 31.48 -8.47 98.14
CA GLU A 9 31.51 -7.72 96.87
C GLU A 9 30.60 -8.44 95.86
N LEU A 10 29.29 -8.38 96.15
CA LEU A 10 28.28 -8.50 95.10
C LEU A 10 28.53 -7.34 94.14
N THR A 11 29.14 -7.66 93.01
CA THR A 11 29.07 -6.82 91.82
C THR A 11 27.59 -6.48 91.66
N GLU A 12 27.23 -5.21 91.84
CA GLU A 12 25.90 -4.70 91.52
C GLU A 12 25.64 -4.97 90.04
N LEU A 13 25.10 -6.15 89.75
CA LEU A 13 24.30 -6.39 88.57
C LEU A 13 23.07 -5.52 88.75
N THR A 14 23.21 -4.25 88.35
CA THR A 14 22.09 -3.34 88.15
C THR A 14 21.10 -4.10 87.29
N GLN A 15 20.00 -4.54 87.90
CA GLN A 15 18.92 -5.17 87.16
C GLN A 15 18.50 -4.19 86.07
N PRO A 16 18.40 -4.63 84.79
CA PRO A 16 18.01 -3.72 83.73
C PRO A 16 16.69 -3.06 84.13
N SER A 17 16.65 -1.73 84.11
CA SER A 17 15.44 -1.00 84.49
C SER A 17 14.30 -1.42 83.56
N PHE A 18 13.07 -1.43 84.05
CA PHE A 18 11.90 -1.76 83.25
C PHE A 18 11.84 -0.94 81.94
N ASP A 19 12.31 0.32 82.00
CA ASP A 19 12.42 1.22 80.86
C ASP A 19 13.42 0.73 79.80
N ASP A 20 14.53 0.12 80.20
CA ASP A 20 15.51 -0.46 79.27
C ASP A 20 14.97 -1.73 78.59
N PHE A 21 14.20 -2.53 79.32
CA PHE A 21 13.51 -3.69 78.77
C PHE A 21 12.45 -3.26 77.74
N GLN A 22 11.71 -2.18 78.02
CA GLN A 22 10.73 -1.60 77.11
C GLN A 22 11.39 -1.01 75.85
N ARG A 23 12.56 -0.34 75.99
CA ARG A 23 13.38 0.12 74.86
C ARG A 23 13.92 -1.03 74.01
N GLN A 24 14.41 -2.11 74.62
CA GLN A 24 14.85 -3.29 73.87
C GLN A 24 13.69 -3.93 73.11
N THR A 25 12.51 -4.00 73.73
CA THR A 25 11.31 -4.55 73.08
C THR A 25 10.87 -3.70 71.89
N SER A 26 10.91 -2.36 72.00
CA SER A 26 10.57 -1.47 70.89
C SER A 26 11.58 -1.55 69.75
N LEU A 27 12.88 -1.64 70.05
CA LEU A 27 13.94 -1.86 69.07
C LEU A 27 13.77 -3.19 68.33
N MET A 28 13.49 -4.27 69.05
CA MET A 28 13.26 -5.59 68.47
C MET A 28 12.00 -5.62 67.59
N THR A 29 10.96 -4.90 67.99
CA THR A 29 9.73 -4.71 67.19
C THR A 29 10.02 -3.90 65.92
N SER A 30 10.82 -2.83 66.03
CA SER A 30 11.23 -2.01 64.88
C SER A 30 12.10 -2.82 63.89
N CYS A 31 13.09 -3.56 64.39
CA CYS A 31 13.93 -4.43 63.57
C CYS A 31 13.14 -5.52 62.87
N THR A 32 12.15 -6.14 63.54
CA THR A 32 11.31 -7.17 62.91
C THR A 32 10.40 -6.59 61.84
N LEU A 33 9.87 -5.37 62.05
CA LEU A 33 9.06 -4.66 61.06
C LEU A 33 9.90 -4.26 59.83
N LEU A 34 11.09 -3.69 60.04
CA LEU A 34 12.04 -3.37 58.96
C LEU A 34 12.48 -4.61 58.18
N TRP A 35 12.74 -5.73 58.88
CA TRP A 35 13.09 -6.98 58.22
C TRP A 35 11.94 -7.50 57.36
N LYS A 36 10.70 -7.38 57.85
CA LYS A 36 9.51 -7.74 57.08
C LYS A 36 9.33 -6.86 55.84
N GLU A 37 9.42 -5.53 55.98
CA GLU A 37 9.35 -4.60 54.85
C GLU A 37 10.42 -4.91 53.80
N LEU A 38 11.66 -5.19 54.24
CA LEU A 38 12.75 -5.55 53.35
C LEU A 38 12.48 -6.88 52.63
N SER A 39 12.00 -7.89 53.35
CA SER A 39 11.62 -9.19 52.79
C SER A 39 10.49 -9.07 51.76
N ASP A 40 9.46 -8.28 52.07
CA ASP A 40 8.32 -8.05 51.18
C ASP A 40 8.77 -7.29 49.92
N HIS A 41 9.65 -6.29 50.06
CA HIS A 41 10.23 -5.56 48.93
C HIS A 41 11.08 -6.46 48.02
N PHE A 42 11.95 -7.30 48.59
CA PHE A 42 12.73 -8.27 47.80
C PHE A 42 11.83 -9.27 47.08
N SER A 43 10.78 -9.76 47.75
CA SER A 43 9.80 -10.66 47.15
C SER A 43 9.06 -9.98 45.99
N SER A 44 8.65 -8.72 46.15
CA SER A 44 8.03 -7.93 45.09
C SER A 44 8.98 -7.70 43.91
N LEU A 45 10.26 -7.41 44.18
CA LEU A 45 11.25 -7.19 43.13
C LEU A 45 11.54 -8.48 42.35
N GLU A 46 11.62 -9.62 43.04
CA GLU A 46 11.78 -10.94 42.43
C GLU A 46 10.60 -11.26 41.51
N GLN A 47 9.37 -11.03 41.97
CA GLN A 47 8.17 -11.20 41.14
C GLN A 47 8.17 -10.27 39.91
N ASP A 48 8.54 -9.00 40.06
CA ASP A 48 8.63 -8.06 38.94
C ASP A 48 9.71 -8.49 37.92
N LEU A 49 10.87 -8.96 38.40
CA LEU A 49 11.94 -9.50 37.55
C LEU A 49 11.49 -10.75 36.80
N LEU A 50 10.78 -11.67 37.46
CA LEU A 50 10.21 -12.86 36.82
C LEU A 50 9.20 -12.47 35.73
N ASN A 51 8.27 -11.57 36.04
CA ASN A 51 7.28 -11.07 35.08
C ASN A 51 7.94 -10.41 33.86
N LYS A 52 8.97 -9.57 34.08
CA LYS A 52 9.74 -8.94 33.00
C LYS A 52 10.52 -9.96 32.17
N SER A 53 11.14 -10.95 32.81
CA SER A 53 11.84 -12.05 32.14
C SER A 53 10.88 -12.86 31.26
N GLU A 54 9.70 -13.21 31.77
CA GLU A 54 8.67 -13.90 31.00
C GLU A 54 8.17 -13.06 29.82
N ALA A 55 7.89 -11.77 30.03
CA ALA A 55 7.48 -10.87 28.96
C ALA A 55 8.55 -10.77 27.85
N LEU A 56 9.82 -10.67 28.23
CA LEU A 56 10.94 -10.66 27.28
C LEU A 56 11.04 -11.99 26.51
N ASN A 57 10.91 -13.13 27.21
CA ASN A 57 10.91 -14.46 26.59
C ASN A 57 9.75 -14.67 25.61
N ARG A 58 8.56 -14.10 25.90
CA ARG A 58 7.42 -14.09 24.96
C ARG A 58 7.76 -13.25 23.72
N LYS A 59 8.38 -12.07 23.90
CA LYS A 59 8.78 -11.20 22.79
C LYS A 59 9.85 -11.85 21.91
N ILE A 60 10.85 -12.51 22.51
CA ILE A 60 11.88 -13.28 21.77
C ILE A 60 11.23 -14.37 20.94
N ARG A 61 10.34 -15.18 21.53
CA ARG A 61 9.61 -16.23 20.79
C ARG A 61 8.75 -15.68 19.65
N SER A 62 8.09 -14.54 19.87
CA SER A 62 7.31 -13.88 18.83
C SER A 62 8.19 -13.41 17.67
N LEU A 63 9.33 -12.79 17.96
CA LEU A 63 10.28 -12.35 16.94
C LEU A 63 10.90 -13.53 16.19
N ASP A 64 11.22 -14.62 16.88
CA ASP A 64 11.77 -15.83 16.27
C ASP A 64 10.76 -16.47 15.31
N ASN A 65 9.50 -16.59 15.72
CA ASN A 65 8.42 -17.06 14.85
C ASN A 65 8.25 -16.17 13.61
N GLN A 66 8.18 -14.84 13.79
CA GLN A 66 8.09 -13.89 12.67
C GLN A 66 9.29 -13.98 11.73
N THR A 67 10.49 -14.17 12.28
CA THR A 67 11.72 -14.32 11.49
C THR A 67 11.69 -15.62 10.70
N ASN A 68 11.30 -16.73 11.32
CA ASN A 68 11.17 -18.03 10.65
C ASN A 68 10.09 -18.00 9.55
N GLU A 69 8.95 -17.36 9.79
CA GLU A 69 7.92 -17.13 8.77
C GLU A 69 8.47 -16.33 7.59
N SER A 70 9.16 -15.21 7.86
CA SER A 70 9.80 -14.40 6.82
C SER A 70 10.85 -15.18 6.03
N LEU A 71 11.66 -16.01 6.69
CA LEU A 71 12.67 -16.86 6.03
C LEU A 71 12.02 -17.93 5.16
N ASN A 72 10.94 -18.54 5.62
CA ASN A 72 10.19 -19.53 4.82
C ASN A 72 9.57 -18.88 3.57
N LEU A 73 9.02 -17.66 3.70
CA LEU A 73 8.52 -16.89 2.56
C LEU A 73 9.64 -16.57 1.56
N LEU A 74 10.82 -16.18 2.04
CA LEU A 74 11.98 -15.92 1.18
C LEU A 74 12.46 -17.20 0.47
N ARG A 75 12.59 -18.31 1.19
CA ARG A 75 12.99 -19.60 0.61
C ARG A 75 11.98 -20.08 -0.43
N HIS A 76 10.69 -19.92 -0.16
CA HIS A 76 9.65 -20.23 -1.14
C HIS A 76 9.81 -19.34 -2.39
N ARG A 77 10.01 -18.03 -2.21
CA ARG A 77 10.25 -17.10 -3.33
C ARG A 77 11.48 -17.44 -4.15
N GLU A 78 12.56 -17.86 -3.50
CA GLU A 78 13.79 -18.31 -4.15
C GLU A 78 13.52 -19.56 -4.99
N SER A 79 12.87 -20.59 -4.42
CA SER A 79 12.54 -21.82 -5.16
C SER A 79 11.67 -21.57 -6.41
N THR A 80 10.74 -20.61 -6.34
CA THR A 80 9.89 -20.27 -7.49
C THR A 80 10.57 -19.38 -8.54
N LEU A 81 11.72 -18.74 -8.22
CA LEU A 81 12.42 -17.91 -9.20
C LEU A 81 12.96 -18.75 -10.35
N ASP A 82 13.50 -19.93 -10.04
CA ASP A 82 14.05 -20.82 -11.06
C ASP A 82 12.96 -21.25 -12.05
N ASP A 83 11.77 -21.62 -11.54
CA ASP A 83 10.63 -21.96 -12.38
C ASP A 83 10.17 -20.77 -13.25
N ALA A 84 10.07 -19.57 -12.66
CA ALA A 84 9.69 -18.36 -13.39
C ALA A 84 10.73 -17.99 -14.47
N LEU A 85 12.02 -18.15 -14.19
CA LEU A 85 13.10 -17.92 -15.15
C LEU A 85 13.06 -18.94 -16.29
N GLN A 86 12.79 -20.21 -16.01
CA GLN A 86 12.62 -21.23 -17.05
C GLN A 86 11.44 -20.92 -17.98
N ILE A 87 10.31 -20.47 -17.42
CA ILE A 87 9.15 -20.04 -18.20
C ILE A 87 9.54 -18.87 -19.11
N ALA A 88 10.19 -17.84 -18.56
CA ALA A 88 10.61 -16.67 -19.32
C ALA A 88 11.61 -17.01 -20.44
N LEU A 89 12.58 -17.90 -20.19
CA LEU A 89 13.53 -18.37 -21.20
C LEU A 89 12.82 -19.11 -22.34
N ARG A 90 11.91 -20.03 -22.01
CA ARG A 90 11.11 -20.74 -23.02
C ARG A 90 10.26 -19.77 -23.85
N ASP A 91 9.68 -18.75 -23.22
CA ASP A 91 8.88 -17.75 -23.92
C ASP A 91 9.76 -16.90 -24.85
N ILE A 92 10.98 -16.56 -24.45
CA ILE A 92 11.96 -15.90 -25.33
C ILE A 92 12.29 -16.78 -26.52
N ASP A 93 12.59 -18.06 -26.32
CA ASP A 93 12.91 -18.99 -27.42
C ASP A 93 11.73 -19.07 -28.41
N ASN A 94 10.51 -19.29 -27.92
CA ASN A 94 9.29 -19.30 -28.75
C ASN A 94 9.11 -17.99 -29.55
N ARG A 95 9.38 -16.83 -28.93
CA ARG A 95 9.28 -15.53 -29.61
C ARG A 95 10.37 -15.36 -30.66
N THR A 96 11.59 -15.82 -30.40
CA THR A 96 12.66 -15.78 -31.39
C THR A 96 12.32 -16.63 -32.61
N GLU A 97 11.77 -17.83 -32.42
CA GLU A 97 11.29 -18.68 -33.50
C GLU A 97 10.15 -18.01 -34.29
N ALA A 98 9.15 -17.43 -33.60
CA ALA A 98 8.04 -16.71 -34.23
C ALA A 98 8.52 -15.49 -35.03
N ALA A 99 9.46 -14.71 -34.49
CA ALA A 99 10.04 -13.55 -35.17
C ALA A 99 10.85 -13.98 -36.42
N LEU A 100 11.62 -15.06 -36.33
CA LEU A 100 12.36 -15.63 -37.48
C LEU A 100 11.40 -16.16 -38.56
N ALA A 101 10.30 -16.81 -38.16
CA ALA A 101 9.26 -17.27 -39.09
C ALA A 101 8.57 -16.08 -39.79
N ALA A 102 8.26 -15.01 -39.05
CA ALA A 102 7.66 -13.80 -39.62
C ALA A 102 8.61 -13.10 -40.61
N LEU A 103 9.90 -12.96 -40.27
CA LEU A 103 10.91 -12.41 -41.19
C LEU A 103 11.08 -13.26 -42.45
N SER A 104 10.94 -14.58 -42.34
CA SER A 104 11.02 -15.50 -43.48
C SER A 104 9.83 -15.32 -44.43
N ARG A 105 8.62 -15.09 -43.89
CA ARG A 105 7.39 -14.82 -44.68
C ARG A 105 7.40 -13.44 -45.33
N VAL A 106 7.93 -12.41 -44.66
CA VAL A 106 8.11 -11.07 -45.24
C VAL A 106 9.06 -11.09 -46.45
N ARG A 107 9.91 -12.11 -46.58
CA ARG A 107 10.77 -12.29 -47.75
C ARG A 107 10.03 -12.90 -48.96
N GLU A 108 8.84 -13.45 -48.76
CA GLU A 108 8.03 -14.10 -49.80
C GLU A 108 6.78 -13.26 -50.19
N ASP A 109 6.25 -12.43 -49.29
CA ASP A 109 5.05 -11.61 -49.55
C ASP A 109 5.37 -10.10 -49.62
N VAL A 110 5.73 -9.63 -50.81
CA VAL A 110 5.57 -8.23 -51.21
C VAL A 110 4.29 -8.12 -52.03
N GLU A 111 3.13 -8.47 -51.47
CA GLU A 111 1.85 -8.01 -52.03
C GLU A 111 0.90 -7.60 -50.89
N ASP A 112 0.50 -6.34 -51.02
CA ASP A 112 -0.40 -5.57 -50.20
C ASP A 112 -1.76 -6.27 -50.12
N GLY A 113 -2.18 -6.62 -48.90
CA GLY A 113 -3.42 -7.32 -48.64
C GLY A 113 -4.17 -6.65 -47.50
N ASP A 114 -4.83 -5.54 -47.80
CA ASP A 114 -5.83 -4.89 -46.96
C ASP A 114 -7.08 -5.81 -46.89
N GLY A 115 -6.95 -6.91 -46.16
CA GLY A 115 -8.07 -7.75 -45.79
C GLY A 115 -8.75 -7.15 -44.57
N GLU A 116 -10.00 -6.73 -44.74
CA GLU A 116 -10.89 -6.41 -43.62
C GLU A 116 -11.08 -7.67 -42.75
N VAL A 117 -10.19 -7.84 -41.76
CA VAL A 117 -10.33 -8.85 -40.71
C VAL A 117 -11.26 -8.29 -39.64
N ASP A 118 -12.15 -9.14 -39.13
CA ASP A 118 -13.11 -8.87 -38.07
C ASP A 118 -12.55 -7.91 -37.00
N ASN A 119 -13.37 -6.95 -36.55
CA ASN A 119 -12.95 -5.79 -35.78
C ASN A 119 -12.14 -6.15 -34.51
N GLY A 120 -12.35 -7.35 -33.95
CA GLY A 120 -11.58 -7.89 -32.81
C GLY A 120 -10.24 -8.54 -33.19
N GLU A 121 -10.22 -9.42 -34.19
CA GLU A 121 -9.00 -10.13 -34.62
C GLU A 121 -7.99 -9.15 -35.24
N GLY A 122 -8.46 -8.19 -36.04
CA GLY A 122 -7.62 -7.12 -36.59
C GLY A 122 -7.07 -6.16 -35.53
N LEU A 123 -7.79 -5.94 -34.43
CA LEU A 123 -7.33 -5.13 -33.30
C LEU A 123 -6.15 -5.81 -32.60
N MET A 124 -6.33 -7.08 -32.25
CA MET A 124 -5.32 -7.87 -31.53
C MET A 124 -4.03 -8.03 -32.35
N LEU A 125 -4.14 -8.37 -33.64
CA LEU A 125 -2.99 -8.49 -34.52
C LEU A 125 -2.18 -7.19 -34.62
N LYS A 126 -2.85 -6.03 -34.69
CA LYS A 126 -2.18 -4.72 -34.70
C LYS A 126 -1.47 -4.42 -33.37
N LEU A 127 -2.13 -4.66 -32.24
CA LEU A 127 -1.52 -4.46 -30.91
C LEU A 127 -0.27 -5.34 -30.76
N LYS A 128 -0.38 -6.64 -31.07
CA LYS A 128 0.76 -7.57 -31.07
C LYS A 128 1.88 -7.10 -31.99
N SER A 129 1.56 -6.59 -33.19
CA SER A 129 2.57 -6.08 -34.13
C SER A 129 3.40 -4.94 -33.54
N PHE A 130 2.77 -3.98 -32.85
CA PHE A 130 3.51 -2.90 -32.19
C PHE A 130 4.37 -3.43 -31.03
N CYS A 131 3.82 -4.34 -30.22
CA CYS A 131 4.53 -4.95 -29.09
C CYS A 131 5.76 -5.75 -29.52
N LEU A 132 5.65 -6.56 -30.57
CA LEU A 132 6.75 -7.34 -31.16
C LEU A 132 7.84 -6.43 -31.75
N LYS A 133 7.44 -5.35 -32.41
CA LYS A 133 8.37 -4.36 -32.99
C LYS A 133 8.95 -3.40 -31.95
N MET A 134 8.48 -3.46 -30.69
CA MET A 134 8.77 -2.48 -29.64
C MET A 134 8.47 -1.03 -30.06
N ASP A 135 7.45 -0.83 -30.91
CA ASP A 135 7.01 0.50 -31.38
C ASP A 135 6.00 1.11 -30.39
N ALA A 136 6.53 1.64 -29.29
CA ALA A 136 5.72 2.21 -28.21
C ALA A 136 4.94 3.46 -28.62
N LEU A 137 5.50 4.30 -29.50
CA LEU A 137 4.87 5.52 -29.97
C LEU A 137 3.77 5.24 -31.00
N GLY A 138 3.99 4.29 -31.91
CA GLY A 138 2.97 3.81 -32.84
C GLY A 138 1.81 3.14 -32.10
N PHE A 139 2.12 2.31 -31.10
CA PHE A 139 1.14 1.73 -30.18
C PHE A 139 0.30 2.82 -29.51
N TRP A 140 0.94 3.84 -28.93
CA TRP A 140 0.25 4.95 -28.28
C TRP A 140 -0.66 5.70 -29.25
N GLY A 141 -0.15 6.04 -30.44
CA GLY A 141 -0.91 6.66 -31.53
C GLY A 141 -2.18 5.89 -31.87
N PHE A 142 -2.06 4.56 -31.98
CA PHE A 142 -3.17 3.67 -32.28
C PHE A 142 -4.20 3.61 -31.15
N VAL A 143 -3.78 3.43 -29.90
CA VAL A 143 -4.67 3.36 -28.73
C VAL A 143 -5.50 4.64 -28.59
N MET A 144 -4.87 5.81 -28.78
CA MET A 144 -5.57 7.11 -28.70
C MET A 144 -6.72 7.22 -29.71
N GLY A 145 -6.57 6.67 -30.92
CA GLY A 145 -7.58 6.67 -31.97
C GLY A 145 -8.75 5.72 -31.72
N LYS A 146 -8.64 4.82 -30.74
CA LYS A 146 -9.52 3.67 -30.55
C LYS A 146 -10.42 3.77 -29.31
N LYS A 147 -10.69 4.99 -28.82
CA LYS A 147 -11.54 5.24 -27.63
C LYS A 147 -12.92 4.56 -27.66
N LYS A 148 -13.54 4.41 -28.85
CA LYS A 148 -14.85 3.75 -29.01
C LYS A 148 -14.78 2.23 -28.81
N GLU A 149 -13.60 1.64 -28.95
CA GLU A 149 -13.31 0.20 -28.83
C GLU A 149 -12.67 -0.12 -27.47
N LEU A 150 -12.97 0.68 -26.43
CA LEU A 150 -12.35 0.59 -25.11
C LEU A 150 -12.42 -0.81 -24.48
N GLU A 151 -13.57 -1.48 -24.58
CA GLU A 151 -13.73 -2.82 -24.02
C GLU A 151 -12.90 -3.86 -24.78
N GLY A 152 -12.79 -3.74 -26.11
CA GLY A 152 -11.92 -4.58 -26.93
C GLY A 152 -10.45 -4.34 -26.59
N LEU A 153 -10.04 -3.08 -26.46
CA LEU A 153 -8.69 -2.76 -26.00
C LEU A 153 -8.40 -3.36 -24.62
N ARG A 154 -9.32 -3.26 -23.66
CA ARG A 154 -9.13 -3.82 -22.31
C ARG A 154 -8.99 -5.34 -22.31
N ALA A 155 -9.71 -6.04 -23.20
CA ALA A 155 -9.66 -7.49 -23.31
C ALA A 155 -8.34 -7.97 -23.94
N GLU A 156 -7.93 -7.35 -25.06
CA GLU A 156 -6.81 -7.84 -25.89
C GLU A 156 -5.44 -7.31 -25.44
N MET A 157 -5.39 -6.11 -24.83
CA MET A 157 -4.12 -5.43 -24.52
C MET A 157 -3.22 -6.19 -23.55
N PRO A 158 -3.70 -6.85 -22.48
CA PRO A 158 -2.84 -7.67 -21.63
C PRO A 158 -2.09 -8.75 -22.40
N GLU A 159 -2.79 -9.47 -23.27
CA GLU A 159 -2.17 -10.53 -24.07
C GLU A 159 -1.20 -9.95 -25.10
N ALA A 160 -1.55 -8.83 -25.74
CA ALA A 160 -0.65 -8.16 -26.68
C ALA A 160 0.65 -7.64 -26.01
N LEU A 161 0.53 -7.00 -24.84
CA LEU A 161 1.68 -6.55 -24.05
C LEU A 161 2.57 -7.71 -23.60
N GLY A 162 2.00 -8.91 -23.48
CA GLY A 162 2.76 -10.14 -23.26
C GLY A 162 3.85 -10.39 -24.31
N GLU A 163 3.65 -9.94 -25.56
CA GLU A 163 4.62 -10.10 -26.65
C GLU A 163 5.84 -9.17 -26.54
N CYS A 164 5.77 -8.11 -25.72
CA CYS A 164 6.89 -7.18 -25.54
C CYS A 164 8.10 -7.87 -24.89
N ILE A 165 9.30 -7.48 -25.32
CA ILE A 165 10.57 -7.90 -24.71
C ILE A 165 10.68 -7.35 -23.28
N ASP A 166 10.32 -6.08 -23.10
CA ASP A 166 10.24 -5.41 -21.81
C ASP A 166 8.92 -4.63 -21.73
N PRO A 167 7.81 -5.29 -21.33
CA PRO A 167 6.48 -4.67 -21.28
C PRO A 167 6.45 -3.42 -20.38
N ALA A 168 7.18 -3.46 -19.27
CA ALA A 168 7.18 -2.41 -18.28
C ALA A 168 7.86 -1.13 -18.81
N LYS A 169 9.02 -1.28 -19.47
CA LYS A 169 9.68 -0.17 -20.16
C LYS A 169 8.88 0.33 -21.36
N PHE A 170 8.31 -0.58 -22.16
CA PHE A 170 7.48 -0.26 -23.31
C PHE A 170 6.29 0.66 -22.93
N VAL A 171 5.58 0.31 -21.85
CA VAL A 171 4.46 1.13 -21.35
C VAL A 171 4.90 2.50 -20.86
N LEU A 172 6.03 2.59 -20.14
CA LEU A 172 6.57 3.89 -19.72
C LEU A 172 6.91 4.80 -20.92
N GLU A 173 7.41 4.22 -22.01
CA GLU A 173 7.69 4.94 -23.25
C GLU A 173 6.41 5.35 -23.99
N ALA A 174 5.43 4.44 -24.07
CA ALA A 174 4.16 4.69 -24.76
C ALA A 174 3.39 5.88 -24.15
N ILE A 175 3.29 5.94 -22.81
CA ILE A 175 2.56 7.02 -22.14
C ILE A 175 3.36 8.33 -22.00
N SER A 176 4.63 8.34 -22.42
CA SER A 176 5.59 9.41 -22.10
C SER A 176 5.29 10.77 -22.73
N GLU A 177 4.42 10.82 -23.76
CA GLU A 177 3.97 12.06 -24.40
C GLU A 177 2.90 12.78 -23.57
N VAL A 178 2.24 12.09 -22.64
CA VAL A 178 1.13 12.62 -21.82
C VAL A 178 1.43 12.60 -20.34
N PHE A 179 2.12 11.56 -19.85
CA PHE A 179 2.45 11.37 -18.45
C PHE A 179 3.98 11.30 -18.29
N PRO A 180 4.59 12.00 -17.32
CA PRO A 180 3.98 12.70 -16.17
C PRO A 180 3.47 14.11 -16.45
N VAL A 181 3.86 14.73 -17.56
CA VAL A 181 3.42 16.07 -17.96
C VAL A 181 3.08 16.01 -19.45
N ASP A 182 1.93 16.56 -19.84
CA ASP A 182 1.48 16.51 -21.22
C ASP A 182 2.33 17.44 -22.10
N LYS A 183 3.10 16.86 -23.02
CA LYS A 183 4.02 17.59 -23.91
C LYS A 183 3.32 18.16 -25.13
N ARG A 184 2.07 17.77 -25.39
CA ARG A 184 1.32 18.14 -26.60
C ARG A 184 0.75 19.56 -26.53
N GLY A 185 0.83 20.18 -25.35
CA GLY A 185 0.39 21.54 -25.06
C GLY A 185 -1.13 21.72 -24.99
N ASP A 186 -1.55 22.93 -24.59
CA ASP A 186 -2.95 23.29 -24.33
C ASP A 186 -3.89 23.19 -25.53
N LYS A 187 -3.35 23.00 -26.74
CA LYS A 187 -4.13 22.84 -27.98
C LYS A 187 -4.69 21.43 -28.15
N SER A 188 -4.20 20.45 -27.40
CA SER A 188 -4.73 19.09 -27.42
C SER A 188 -5.96 18.99 -26.49
N GLY A 189 -7.14 19.31 -27.03
CA GLY A 189 -8.38 19.41 -26.24
C GLY A 189 -8.93 18.10 -25.66
N ASN A 190 -8.28 16.95 -25.90
CA ASN A 190 -8.76 15.64 -25.45
C ASN A 190 -7.97 15.13 -24.24
N ASP A 191 -8.68 14.93 -23.13
CA ASP A 191 -8.17 14.21 -21.95
C ASP A 191 -7.82 12.75 -22.33
N LEU A 192 -6.54 12.40 -22.14
CA LEU A 192 -5.99 11.08 -22.40
C LEU A 192 -5.65 10.29 -21.14
N GLY A 193 -6.03 10.77 -19.95
CA GLY A 193 -5.85 10.02 -18.72
C GLY A 193 -6.53 8.65 -18.75
N TRP A 194 -7.61 8.49 -19.51
CA TRP A 194 -8.25 7.18 -19.72
C TRP A 194 -7.33 6.18 -20.44
N ALA A 195 -6.54 6.64 -21.41
CA ALA A 195 -5.65 5.79 -22.20
C ALA A 195 -4.41 5.41 -21.38
N CYS A 196 -3.82 6.36 -20.64
CA CYS A 196 -2.74 6.06 -19.71
C CYS A 196 -3.18 5.04 -18.67
N MET A 197 -4.35 5.24 -18.07
CA MET A 197 -4.93 4.31 -17.10
C MET A 197 -5.15 2.93 -17.71
N LEU A 198 -5.76 2.83 -18.89
CA LEU A 198 -5.98 1.56 -19.56
C LEU A 198 -4.68 0.79 -19.80
N VAL A 199 -3.64 1.46 -20.31
CA VAL A 199 -2.35 0.84 -20.61
C VAL A 199 -1.65 0.39 -19.31
N LEU A 200 -1.68 1.21 -18.26
CA LEU A 200 -1.12 0.86 -16.95
C LEU A 200 -1.88 -0.29 -16.29
N GLU A 201 -3.21 -0.31 -16.31
CA GLU A 201 -4.03 -1.41 -15.79
C GLU A 201 -3.78 -2.72 -16.56
N SER A 202 -3.68 -2.64 -17.89
CA SER A 202 -3.44 -3.81 -18.76
C SER A 202 -2.05 -4.42 -18.57
N LEU A 203 -1.10 -3.65 -18.06
CA LEU A 203 0.26 -4.10 -17.77
C LEU A 203 0.34 -4.96 -16.51
N VAL A 204 -0.51 -4.71 -15.50
CA VAL A 204 -0.52 -5.43 -14.21
C VAL A 204 -0.50 -6.96 -14.40
N PRO A 205 -1.45 -7.59 -15.14
CA PRO A 205 -1.46 -9.04 -15.33
C PRO A 205 -0.21 -9.59 -16.02
N VAL A 206 0.47 -8.78 -16.86
CA VAL A 206 1.67 -9.19 -17.60
C VAL A 206 2.91 -9.22 -16.70
N MET A 207 2.94 -8.34 -15.70
CA MET A 207 4.07 -8.24 -14.76
C MET A 207 3.89 -9.15 -13.54
N VAL A 208 2.78 -9.85 -13.41
CA VAL A 208 2.55 -10.77 -12.30
C VAL A 208 3.39 -12.04 -12.48
N ASP A 209 4.06 -12.45 -11.42
CA ASP A 209 4.79 -13.69 -11.38
C ASP A 209 3.87 -14.88 -11.72
N PRO A 210 4.20 -15.68 -12.76
CA PRO A 210 3.30 -16.75 -13.22
C PRO A 210 3.15 -17.88 -12.20
N VAL A 211 4.08 -18.02 -11.25
CA VAL A 211 4.09 -19.07 -10.23
C VAL A 211 3.45 -18.55 -8.93
N LEU A 212 3.99 -17.48 -8.36
CA LEU A 212 3.56 -16.95 -7.06
C LEU A 212 2.30 -16.08 -7.12
N LYS A 213 2.00 -15.48 -8.28
CA LYS A 213 0.87 -14.57 -8.55
C LYS A 213 0.76 -13.31 -7.68
N SER A 214 1.60 -13.18 -6.66
CA SER A 214 1.62 -12.10 -5.67
C SER A 214 2.84 -11.19 -5.82
N ARG A 215 3.85 -11.61 -6.60
CA ARG A 215 5.08 -10.85 -6.87
C ARG A 215 4.95 -10.14 -8.22
N MET A 216 5.25 -8.84 -8.25
CA MET A 216 5.45 -8.11 -9.52
C MET A 216 6.90 -8.28 -10.00
N LEU A 217 7.07 -8.65 -11.26
CA LEU A 217 8.34 -8.82 -11.95
C LEU A 217 8.75 -7.51 -12.62
N VAL A 218 9.17 -6.53 -11.81
CA VAL A 218 9.67 -5.23 -12.29
C VAL A 218 11.16 -5.13 -12.03
N THR A 219 11.95 -4.86 -13.06
CA THR A 219 13.41 -4.73 -12.89
C THR A 219 13.76 -3.49 -12.06
N PRO A 220 14.89 -3.49 -11.31
CA PRO A 220 15.33 -2.32 -10.56
C PRO A 220 15.50 -1.06 -11.43
N THR A 221 15.98 -1.23 -12.66
CA THR A 221 16.15 -0.15 -13.63
C THR A 221 14.81 0.49 -13.99
N VAL A 222 13.80 -0.33 -14.30
CA VAL A 222 12.44 0.17 -14.61
C VAL A 222 11.80 0.81 -13.38
N LYS A 223 11.97 0.22 -12.18
CA LYS A 223 11.50 0.86 -10.94
C LYS A 223 12.11 2.24 -10.72
N LYS A 224 13.41 2.39 -10.99
CA LYS A 224 14.08 3.70 -10.88
C LYS A 224 13.48 4.69 -11.87
N LEU A 225 13.30 4.30 -13.14
CA LEU A 225 12.67 5.15 -14.16
C LEU A 225 11.24 5.54 -13.77
N ALA A 226 10.44 4.59 -13.27
CA ALA A 226 9.09 4.85 -12.81
C ALA A 226 9.05 5.80 -11.61
N LYS A 227 10.02 5.71 -10.68
CA LYS A 227 10.19 6.69 -9.60
C LYS A 227 10.53 8.08 -10.13
N ASP A 228 11.46 8.19 -11.08
CA ASP A 228 11.82 9.48 -11.68
C ASP A 228 10.61 10.13 -12.38
N VAL A 229 9.76 9.32 -13.02
CA VAL A 229 8.48 9.77 -13.60
C VAL A 229 7.52 10.26 -12.51
N ALA A 230 7.38 9.53 -11.41
CA ALA A 230 6.52 9.90 -10.29
C ALA A 230 6.99 11.20 -9.61
N GLU A 231 8.30 11.38 -9.41
CA GLU A 231 8.87 12.61 -8.87
C GLU A 231 8.62 13.81 -9.79
N LYS A 232 8.81 13.65 -11.11
CA LYS A 232 8.48 14.69 -12.09
C LYS A 232 7.01 15.10 -12.03
N TRP A 233 6.10 14.13 -11.86
CA TRP A 233 4.68 14.42 -11.70
C TRP A 233 4.40 15.21 -10.42
N LYS A 234 5.01 14.81 -9.29
CA LYS A 234 4.87 15.52 -8.00
C LYS A 234 5.39 16.96 -8.07
N VAL A 235 6.54 17.19 -8.70
CA VAL A 235 7.06 18.55 -8.91
C VAL A 235 6.09 19.38 -9.75
N SER A 236 5.60 18.83 -10.87
CA SER A 236 4.62 19.52 -11.72
C SER A 236 3.27 19.75 -11.03
N LEU A 237 2.87 18.90 -10.08
CA LEU A 237 1.67 19.12 -9.27
C LEU A 237 1.79 20.41 -8.45
N GLU A 238 2.92 20.60 -7.77
CA GLU A 238 3.17 21.81 -6.96
C GLU A 238 3.21 23.07 -7.84
N GLU A 239 3.87 23.01 -9.01
CA GLU A 239 3.93 24.12 -9.98
C GLU A 239 2.54 24.52 -10.51
N ARG A 240 1.61 23.57 -10.62
CA ARG A 240 0.22 23.79 -11.06
C ARG A 240 -0.71 24.26 -9.93
N GLY A 241 -0.19 24.53 -8.74
CA GLY A 241 -0.98 24.99 -7.58
C GLY A 241 -1.57 23.85 -6.75
N GLY A 242 -0.95 22.67 -6.79
CA GLY A 242 -1.22 21.57 -5.87
C GLY A 242 -2.47 20.76 -6.16
N VAL A 243 -2.89 19.99 -5.15
CA VAL A 243 -3.99 19.01 -5.23
C VAL A 243 -5.35 19.63 -5.58
N GLU A 244 -5.54 20.92 -5.33
CA GLU A 244 -6.82 21.60 -5.60
C GLU A 244 -7.03 21.88 -7.10
N ASN A 245 -5.95 22.01 -7.86
CA ASN A 245 -5.99 22.38 -9.28
C ASN A 245 -5.74 21.21 -10.24
N VAL A 246 -5.43 20.03 -9.71
CA VAL A 246 -5.12 18.85 -10.55
C VAL A 246 -6.39 18.19 -11.07
N LYS A 247 -6.37 17.82 -12.35
CA LYS A 247 -7.48 17.10 -12.97
C LYS A 247 -7.53 15.67 -12.41
N THR A 248 -8.72 15.21 -12.05
CA THR A 248 -8.92 13.85 -11.53
C THR A 248 -8.37 12.70 -12.41
N PRO A 249 -8.44 12.74 -13.76
CA PRO A 249 -7.77 11.78 -14.63
C PRO A 249 -6.24 11.69 -14.42
N ASP A 250 -5.57 12.84 -14.22
CA ASP A 250 -4.14 12.89 -13.93
C ASP A 250 -3.83 12.21 -12.59
N VAL A 251 -4.68 12.47 -11.57
CA VAL A 251 -4.56 11.83 -10.25
C VAL A 251 -4.68 10.33 -10.37
N HIS A 252 -5.69 9.83 -11.09
CA HIS A 252 -5.84 8.39 -11.32
C HIS A 252 -4.60 7.82 -12.01
N THR A 253 -4.13 8.45 -13.08
CA THR A 253 -2.94 7.99 -13.82
C THR A 253 -1.72 7.90 -12.90
N PHE A 254 -1.49 8.92 -12.06
CA PHE A 254 -0.39 8.93 -11.11
C PHE A 254 -0.50 7.80 -10.08
N LEU A 255 -1.65 7.64 -9.44
CA LEU A 255 -1.85 6.60 -8.43
C LEU A 255 -1.76 5.19 -9.04
N GLN A 256 -2.33 4.99 -10.24
CA GLN A 256 -2.22 3.74 -10.98
C GLN A 256 -0.78 3.43 -11.34
N HIS A 257 0.02 4.43 -11.76
CA HIS A 257 1.45 4.27 -12.03
C HIS A 257 2.22 3.79 -10.79
N LEU A 258 1.97 4.39 -9.62
CA LEU A 258 2.61 3.97 -8.37
C LEU A 258 2.34 2.50 -8.03
N VAL A 259 1.07 2.09 -8.17
CA VAL A 259 0.62 0.72 -7.88
C VAL A 259 1.18 -0.26 -8.91
N THR A 260 1.08 0.06 -10.20
CA THR A 260 1.50 -0.81 -11.32
C THR A 260 2.99 -1.17 -11.23
N PHE A 261 3.85 -0.19 -10.93
CA PHE A 261 5.30 -0.42 -10.81
C PHE A 261 5.75 -0.83 -9.40
N GLY A 262 4.84 -0.86 -8.42
CA GLY A 262 5.15 -1.19 -7.03
C GLY A 262 6.19 -0.24 -6.43
N ILE A 263 5.98 1.07 -6.61
CA ILE A 263 6.88 2.16 -6.20
C ILE A 263 6.26 3.11 -5.17
N VAL A 264 5.17 2.69 -4.53
CA VAL A 264 4.52 3.43 -3.43
C VAL A 264 5.54 3.73 -2.32
N ASP A 265 5.62 4.99 -1.89
CA ASP A 265 6.48 5.43 -0.80
C ASP A 265 5.66 5.67 0.47
N SER A 266 6.05 5.04 1.58
CA SER A 266 5.40 5.21 2.89
C SER A 266 5.51 6.64 3.43
N ASN A 267 6.49 7.42 3.00
CA ASN A 267 6.66 8.81 3.41
C ASN A 267 5.61 9.73 2.76
N ASP A 268 5.05 9.33 1.62
CA ASP A 268 4.11 10.12 0.83
C ASP A 268 2.64 9.77 1.09
N LEU A 269 2.34 8.89 2.06
CA LEU A 269 0.96 8.47 2.37
C LEU A 269 0.01 9.66 2.61
N GLY A 270 0.51 10.73 3.24
CA GLY A 270 -0.26 11.95 3.43
C GLY A 270 -0.67 12.64 2.12
N LEU A 271 0.21 12.65 1.11
CA LEU A 271 -0.10 13.15 -0.22
C LEU A 271 -1.10 12.23 -0.93
N TYR A 272 -0.86 10.91 -0.89
CA TYR A 272 -1.74 9.92 -1.53
C TYR A 272 -3.16 9.99 -0.97
N ARG A 273 -3.30 10.11 0.36
CA ARG A 273 -4.58 10.32 1.03
C ARG A 273 -5.31 11.56 0.50
N LYS A 274 -4.61 12.71 0.42
CA LYS A 274 -5.19 13.96 -0.10
C LYS A 274 -5.68 13.81 -1.54
N LEU A 275 -4.87 13.19 -2.40
CA LEU A 275 -5.21 12.94 -3.80
C LEU A 275 -6.44 12.04 -3.94
N VAL A 276 -6.51 10.95 -3.17
CA VAL A 276 -7.66 10.04 -3.16
C VAL A 276 -8.93 10.76 -2.71
N ILE A 277 -8.89 11.53 -1.63
CA ILE A 277 -10.07 12.23 -1.12
C ILE A 277 -10.54 13.29 -2.11
N ALA A 278 -9.62 14.06 -2.69
CA ALA A 278 -9.95 15.07 -3.71
C ALA A 278 -10.62 14.46 -4.96
N SER A 279 -10.35 13.19 -5.24
CA SER A 279 -10.87 12.45 -6.40
C SER A 279 -11.90 11.37 -6.04
N ALA A 280 -12.43 11.36 -4.80
CA ALA A 280 -13.18 10.24 -4.23
C ALA A 280 -14.43 9.80 -5.02
N TRP A 281 -15.01 10.70 -5.81
CA TRP A 281 -16.15 10.45 -6.68
C TRP A 281 -15.86 9.45 -7.82
N ARG A 282 -14.59 9.12 -8.08
CA ARG A 282 -14.22 8.09 -9.06
C ARG A 282 -14.32 6.67 -8.46
N LYS A 283 -15.00 5.80 -9.20
CA LYS A 283 -15.23 4.39 -8.85
C LYS A 283 -13.96 3.58 -8.49
N HIS A 284 -12.79 3.92 -9.01
CA HIS A 284 -11.56 3.14 -8.76
C HIS A 284 -10.79 3.59 -7.49
N MET A 285 -11.11 4.76 -6.94
CA MET A 285 -10.32 5.38 -5.87
C MET A 285 -10.23 4.57 -4.57
N PRO A 286 -11.30 3.92 -4.07
CA PRO A 286 -11.16 3.14 -2.85
C PRO A 286 -10.26 1.90 -3.03
N LYS A 287 -10.34 1.22 -4.18
CA LYS A 287 -9.45 0.10 -4.52
C LYS A 287 -8.00 0.56 -4.58
N LEU A 288 -7.73 1.68 -5.27
CA LEU A 288 -6.40 2.26 -5.33
C LEU A 288 -5.88 2.64 -3.95
N ALA A 289 -6.71 3.21 -3.08
CA ALA A 289 -6.31 3.56 -1.72
C ALA A 289 -5.84 2.34 -0.91
N LEU A 290 -6.48 1.18 -1.07
CA LEU A 290 -6.00 -0.08 -0.48
C LEU A 290 -4.63 -0.48 -1.06
N SER A 291 -4.48 -0.44 -2.38
CA SER A 291 -3.21 -0.78 -3.05
C SER A 291 -2.06 0.20 -2.74
N LEU A 292 -2.38 1.43 -2.33
CA LEU A 292 -1.43 2.45 -1.88
C LEU A 292 -1.03 2.30 -0.41
N GLY A 293 -1.58 1.32 0.32
CA GLY A 293 -1.28 1.11 1.74
C GLY A 293 -1.99 2.07 2.68
N LEU A 294 -3.11 2.68 2.27
CA LEU A 294 -3.90 3.60 3.12
C LEU A 294 -4.89 2.88 4.04
N THR A 295 -4.82 1.55 4.17
CA THR A 295 -5.78 0.71 4.90
C THR A 295 -6.12 1.23 6.30
N ASP A 296 -5.11 1.58 7.09
CA ASP A 296 -5.30 2.05 8.47
C ASP A 296 -6.00 3.42 8.55
N GLN A 297 -5.90 4.23 7.48
CA GLN A 297 -6.48 5.56 7.40
C GLN A 297 -7.89 5.56 6.79
N MET A 298 -8.37 4.42 6.29
CA MET A 298 -9.63 4.33 5.54
C MET A 298 -10.84 4.79 6.35
N ALA A 299 -10.89 4.43 7.63
CA ALA A 299 -12.00 4.84 8.49
C ALA A 299 -12.05 6.36 8.65
N ASP A 300 -10.89 7.01 8.78
CA ASP A 300 -10.79 8.47 8.90
C ASP A 300 -11.10 9.16 7.58
N MET A 301 -10.71 8.55 6.45
CA MET A 301 -11.07 9.03 5.11
C MET A 301 -12.58 9.00 4.88
N VAL A 302 -13.25 7.90 5.24
CA VAL A 302 -14.73 7.79 5.17
C VAL A 302 -15.39 8.85 6.04
N GLN A 303 -14.90 9.06 7.26
CA GLN A 303 -15.41 10.10 8.15
C GLN A 303 -15.24 11.51 7.56
N GLU A 304 -14.11 11.78 6.90
CA GLU A 304 -13.87 13.06 6.21
C GLU A 304 -14.79 13.25 4.99
N LEU A 305 -15.06 12.21 4.21
CA LEU A 305 -16.04 12.29 3.11
C LEU A 305 -17.44 12.60 3.63
N ILE A 306 -17.85 11.99 4.74
CA ILE A 306 -19.14 12.27 5.39
C ILE A 306 -19.21 13.73 5.84
N SER A 307 -18.15 14.26 6.49
CA SER A 307 -18.14 15.64 6.97
C SER A 307 -18.15 16.67 5.85
N LYS A 308 -17.64 16.33 4.66
CA LYS A 308 -17.71 17.15 3.44
C LYS A 308 -19.06 17.07 2.71
N GLY A 309 -20.02 16.28 3.20
CA GLY A 309 -21.29 16.07 2.52
C GLY A 309 -21.17 15.21 1.25
N GLN A 310 -20.13 14.37 1.16
CA GLN A 310 -19.92 13.42 0.09
C GLN A 310 -20.43 12.03 0.50
N GLN A 311 -21.70 11.93 0.90
CA GLN A 311 -22.23 10.68 1.47
C GLN A 311 -22.25 9.52 0.47
N LEU A 312 -22.47 9.79 -0.82
CA LEU A 312 -22.44 8.74 -1.86
C LEU A 312 -21.05 8.14 -1.99
N ASP A 313 -20.02 8.99 -2.02
CA ASP A 313 -18.61 8.56 -2.11
C ASP A 313 -18.21 7.81 -0.83
N ALA A 314 -18.62 8.31 0.34
CA ALA A 314 -18.38 7.65 1.62
C ALA A 314 -19.01 6.24 1.68
N VAL A 315 -20.25 6.08 1.18
CA VAL A 315 -20.91 4.77 1.09
C VAL A 315 -20.14 3.83 0.17
N HIS A 316 -19.69 4.33 -0.99
CA HIS A 316 -18.90 3.54 -1.92
C HIS A 316 -17.56 3.06 -1.31
N PHE A 317 -16.82 3.96 -0.64
CA PHE A 317 -15.61 3.60 0.10
C PHE A 317 -15.90 2.58 1.21
N THR A 318 -17.01 2.75 1.93
CA THR A 318 -17.40 1.83 3.00
C THR A 318 -17.61 0.41 2.50
N PHE A 319 -18.30 0.25 1.37
CA PHE A 319 -18.54 -1.07 0.77
C PHE A 319 -17.24 -1.72 0.28
N GLU A 320 -16.43 -0.98 -0.46
CA GLU A 320 -15.20 -1.51 -1.06
C GLU A 320 -14.16 -1.93 0.00
N VAL A 321 -14.12 -1.22 1.13
CA VAL A 321 -13.15 -1.47 2.21
C VAL A 321 -13.70 -2.39 3.30
N GLY A 322 -14.99 -2.78 3.22
CA GLY A 322 -15.60 -3.66 4.22
C GLY A 322 -15.86 -3.00 5.58
N LEU A 323 -16.11 -1.68 5.60
CA LEU A 323 -16.38 -0.92 6.84
C LEU A 323 -17.87 -0.71 7.12
N VAL A 324 -18.74 -1.55 6.53
CA VAL A 324 -20.20 -1.42 6.57
C VAL A 324 -20.75 -1.40 8.00
N ASP A 325 -20.14 -2.16 8.91
CA ASP A 325 -20.54 -2.21 10.32
C ASP A 325 -20.27 -0.88 11.05
N LYS A 326 -19.15 -0.21 10.69
CA LYS A 326 -18.74 1.06 11.30
C LYS A 326 -19.48 2.25 10.70
N PHE A 327 -19.77 2.21 9.40
CA PHE A 327 -20.46 3.28 8.68
C PHE A 327 -21.70 2.74 7.95
N PRO A 328 -22.82 2.53 8.64
CA PRO A 328 -24.00 1.93 8.03
C PRO A 328 -24.52 2.74 6.82
N PRO A 329 -24.64 2.14 5.62
CA PRO A 329 -25.01 2.89 4.40
C PRO A 329 -26.41 3.50 4.46
N VAL A 330 -27.38 2.81 5.06
CA VAL A 330 -28.77 3.26 5.08
C VAL A 330 -28.94 4.61 5.81
N PRO A 331 -28.40 4.81 7.03
CA PRO A 331 -28.34 6.13 7.66
C PRO A 331 -27.69 7.21 6.81
N LEU A 332 -26.55 6.92 6.17
CA LEU A 332 -25.84 7.89 5.33
C LEU A 332 -26.67 8.34 4.13
N LEU A 333 -27.30 7.40 3.42
CA LEU A 333 -28.18 7.69 2.30
C LEU A 333 -29.45 8.44 2.72
N LYS A 334 -30.01 8.13 3.90
CA LYS A 334 -31.14 8.89 4.46
C LYS A 334 -30.74 10.33 4.77
N SER A 335 -29.55 10.56 5.32
CA SER A 335 -29.03 11.91 5.56
C SER A 335 -28.89 12.66 4.24
N TYR A 336 -28.26 12.05 3.25
CA TYR A 336 -28.11 12.62 1.91
C TYR A 336 -29.45 13.03 1.29
N LEU A 337 -30.45 12.14 1.31
CA LEU A 337 -31.78 12.44 0.78
C LEU A 337 -32.48 13.57 1.52
N LYS A 338 -32.29 13.67 2.85
CA LYS A 338 -32.84 14.76 3.65
C LYS A 338 -32.21 16.10 3.26
N ASP A 339 -30.90 16.14 3.10
CA ASP A 339 -30.16 17.34 2.71
C ASP A 339 -30.52 17.76 1.28
N ALA A 340 -30.56 16.81 0.34
CA ALA A 340 -30.98 17.05 -1.04
C ALA A 340 -32.41 17.61 -1.14
N LYS A 341 -33.35 17.07 -0.35
CA LYS A 341 -34.72 17.60 -0.28
C LYS A 341 -34.77 19.02 0.26
N LYS A 342 -33.95 19.34 1.27
CA LYS A 342 -33.87 20.69 1.84
C LYS A 342 -33.34 21.69 0.81
N VAL A 343 -32.29 21.32 0.07
CA VAL A 343 -31.73 22.15 -1.01
C VAL A 343 -32.75 22.35 -2.13
N ALA A 344 -33.45 21.29 -2.55
CA ALA A 344 -34.50 21.39 -3.58
C ALA A 344 -35.65 22.31 -3.15
N ALA A 345 -36.10 22.21 -1.89
CA ALA A 345 -37.13 23.09 -1.35
C ALA A 345 -36.67 24.56 -1.33
N SER A 346 -35.42 24.84 -0.93
CA SER A 346 -34.90 26.22 -0.95
C SER A 346 -34.80 26.81 -2.37
N ILE A 347 -34.53 26.00 -3.39
CA ILE A 347 -34.49 26.46 -4.79
C ILE A 347 -35.90 26.78 -5.31
N LEU A 348 -36.90 25.98 -4.91
CA LEU A 348 -38.30 26.20 -5.27
C LEU A 348 -38.92 27.44 -4.61
N GLU A 349 -38.42 27.83 -3.44
CA GLU A 349 -38.88 29.00 -2.70
C GLU A 349 -38.17 30.31 -3.10
N ASP A 350 -37.13 30.24 -3.95
CA ASP A 350 -36.37 31.41 -4.40
C ASP A 350 -37.04 32.07 -5.63
N PRO A 351 -37.64 33.27 -5.53
CA PRO A 351 -38.45 33.87 -6.59
C PRO A 351 -37.66 34.43 -7.79
N ASN A 352 -36.33 34.23 -7.82
CA ASN A 352 -35.43 34.74 -8.85
C ASN A 352 -34.90 33.65 -9.83
N ASN A 353 -35.52 32.47 -9.86
CA ASN A 353 -35.17 31.39 -10.79
C ASN A 353 -36.30 31.06 -11.77
#